data_AF-A0A317NXJ9-F1
#
_entry.id   AF-A0A317NXJ9-F1
#
_cell.length_a   1.000
_cell.length_b   1.000
_cell.length_c   1.000
_cell.angle_alpha   90.00
_cell.angle_beta   90.00
_cell.angle_gamma   90.00
#
_symmetry.space_group_name_H-M   'P 1'
#
loop_
_entity.id
_entity.type
_entity.pdbx_description
1 polymer ?
#
loop_
_entity_poly.entity_id
_entity_poly.type
_entity_poly.pdbx_seq_one_letter_code
_entity_poly.pdbx_strand_id
1 'polypeptide(L)'
;MANGRFSAATKALVAACAGYMCTNPDCNRLLVDPEVKTADTLLKSNIGKFAHIQGRESGSARYDQDMTDEQRSDPANAIFLCGVCHDLVDNNGGPGYPVALLTRWRDEHTARVDNS
;
A
#
# COMPACT_ATOMS: atom_id res chain seq x y z
N MET A 1 -14.45 -16.48 5.99
CA MET A 1 -14.63 -15.90 4.64
C MET A 1 -13.61 -14.80 4.48
N ALA A 2 -12.77 -14.86 3.43
CA ALA A 2 -11.94 -13.72 3.07
C ALA A 2 -12.89 -12.55 2.78
N ASN A 3 -12.57 -11.36 3.26
CA ASN A 3 -13.44 -10.19 3.11
C ASN A 3 -12.70 -9.06 2.39
N GLY A 4 -11.74 -9.40 1.53
CA GLY A 4 -10.88 -8.45 0.82
C GLY A 4 -9.89 -7.67 1.70
N ARG A 5 -9.71 -8.04 2.98
CA ARG A 5 -8.72 -7.40 3.87
C ARG A 5 -7.34 -8.06 3.75
N PHE A 6 -6.29 -7.24 3.73
CA PHE A 6 -4.92 -7.72 3.77
C PHE A 6 -4.61 -8.44 5.09
N SER A 7 -4.05 -9.63 4.99
CA SER A 7 -3.54 -10.39 6.14
C SER A 7 -2.31 -9.69 6.76
N ALA A 8 -1.94 -10.06 7.99
CA ALA A 8 -0.72 -9.57 8.62
C ALA A 8 0.54 -9.91 7.79
N ALA A 9 0.57 -11.11 7.20
CA ALA A 9 1.66 -11.55 6.32
C ALA A 9 1.73 -10.71 5.04
N THR A 10 0.58 -10.43 4.40
CA THR A 10 0.50 -9.55 3.22
C THR A 10 1.02 -8.16 3.54
N LYS A 11 0.60 -7.58 4.68
CA LYS A 11 1.06 -6.25 5.11
C LYS A 11 2.56 -6.21 5.36
N ALA A 12 3.10 -7.23 6.05
CA ALA A 12 4.53 -7.32 6.31
C ALA A 12 5.34 -7.42 5.00
N LEU A 13 4.89 -8.26 4.06
CA LEU A 13 5.50 -8.40 2.75
C LEU A 13 5.52 -7.08 1.97
N VAL A 14 4.35 -6.44 1.83
CA VAL A 14 4.22 -5.20 1.05
C VAL A 14 5.07 -4.07 1.66
N ALA A 15 5.10 -3.95 3.00
CA ALA A 15 5.94 -2.95 3.67
C ALA A 15 7.44 -3.23 3.45
N ALA A 16 7.86 -4.49 3.50
CA ALA A 16 9.24 -4.89 3.25
C ALA A 16 9.66 -4.62 1.79
N CYS A 17 8.83 -4.98 0.80
CA CYS A 17 9.09 -4.69 -0.61
C CYS A 17 9.15 -3.18 -0.90
N ALA A 18 8.36 -2.38 -0.18
CA ALA A 18 8.42 -0.92 -0.27
C ALA A 18 9.61 -0.30 0.49
N GLY A 19 10.49 -1.11 1.10
CA GLY A 19 11.61 -0.63 1.91
C GLY A 19 11.16 0.20 3.12
N TYR A 20 9.95 -0.05 3.62
CA TYR A 20 9.27 0.76 4.64
C TYR A 20 9.15 2.27 4.29
N MET A 21 9.20 2.62 3.01
CA MET A 21 9.04 3.99 2.53
C MET A 21 7.66 4.21 1.90
N CYS A 22 7.18 5.44 1.98
CA CYS A 22 5.99 5.86 1.25
C CYS A 22 6.21 5.70 -0.26
N THR A 23 5.32 4.95 -0.91
CA THR A 23 5.39 4.64 -2.34
C THR A 23 5.05 5.83 -3.24
N ASN A 24 4.45 6.90 -2.69
CA ASN A 24 4.20 8.10 -3.47
C ASN A 24 5.57 8.71 -3.91
N PRO A 25 5.83 8.86 -5.23
CA PRO A 25 7.10 9.31 -5.76
C PRO A 25 7.52 10.70 -5.27
N ASP A 26 6.56 11.56 -4.90
CA ASP A 26 6.85 12.91 -4.40
C ASP A 26 7.09 12.94 -2.87
N CYS A 27 6.80 11.84 -2.17
CA CYS A 27 6.89 11.77 -0.70
C CYS A 27 8.15 11.02 -0.22
N ASN A 28 8.34 9.77 -0.63
CA ASN A 28 9.47 8.90 -0.24
C ASN A 28 9.85 8.87 1.26
N ARG A 29 8.92 9.20 2.16
CA ARG A 29 9.19 9.27 3.59
C ARG A 29 9.38 7.88 4.18
N LEU A 30 10.38 7.69 5.03
CA LEU A 30 10.54 6.49 5.87
C LEU A 30 9.39 6.41 6.89
N LEU A 31 8.72 5.26 6.94
CA LEU A 31 7.51 5.01 7.74
C LEU A 31 7.76 4.08 8.92
N VAL A 32 9.02 3.84 9.26
CA VAL A 32 9.48 3.13 10.45
C VAL A 32 10.53 3.99 11.16
N ASP A 33 10.80 3.65 12.41
CA ASP A 33 11.87 4.28 13.17
C ASP A 33 13.24 3.66 12.78
N PRO A 34 14.19 4.45 12.23
CA PRO A 34 15.49 3.95 11.81
C PRO A 34 16.40 3.53 12.99
N GLU A 35 16.10 3.97 14.21
CA GLU A 35 16.90 3.64 15.39
C GLU A 35 16.60 2.23 15.93
N VAL A 36 15.50 1.62 15.49
CA VAL A 36 15.08 0.31 15.92
C VAL A 36 16.05 -0.79 15.46
N LYS A 37 16.48 -1.64 16.41
CA LYS A 37 17.47 -2.71 16.19
C LYS A 37 16.89 -4.13 16.19
N THR A 38 15.58 -4.29 16.36
CA THR A 38 14.92 -5.62 16.39
C THR A 38 13.73 -5.67 15.46
N ALA A 39 13.50 -6.83 14.83
CA ALA A 39 12.41 -7.02 13.87
C ALA A 39 11.02 -6.78 14.50
N ASP A 40 10.82 -7.25 15.74
CA ASP A 40 9.55 -7.10 16.46
C ASP A 40 9.20 -5.64 16.73
N THR A 41 10.20 -4.81 17.03
CA THR A 41 9.99 -3.39 17.30
C THR A 41 9.87 -2.61 15.99
N LEU A 42 10.51 -3.08 14.91
CA LEU A 42 10.44 -2.43 13.59
C LEU A 42 9.00 -2.44 13.08
N LEU A 43 8.34 -3.60 13.15
CA LEU A 43 6.93 -3.75 12.79
C LEU A 43 6.00 -2.88 13.64
N LYS A 44 6.30 -2.71 14.94
CA LYS A 44 5.52 -1.85 15.85
C LYS A 44 5.73 -0.36 15.59
N SER A 45 6.90 0.01 15.07
CA SER A 45 7.22 1.39 14.69
C SER A 45 6.63 1.80 13.34
N ASN A 46 6.06 0.84 12.59
CA ASN A 46 5.47 1.10 11.29
C ASN A 46 4.22 1.98 11.41
N ILE A 47 4.32 3.22 10.90
CA ILE A 47 3.22 4.20 10.84
C ILE A 47 2.56 4.29 9.45
N GLY A 48 2.97 3.44 8.51
CA GLY A 48 2.42 3.39 7.17
C GLY A 48 1.05 2.70 7.12
N LYS A 49 0.25 3.11 6.14
CA LYS A 49 -1.07 2.56 5.84
C LYS A 49 -1.03 1.79 4.52
N PHE A 50 -1.95 0.84 4.38
CA PHE A 50 -2.09 0.00 3.19
C PHE A 50 -3.41 0.36 2.50
N ALA A 51 -3.31 1.03 1.36
CA ALA A 51 -4.46 1.34 0.53
C ALA A 51 -4.68 0.24 -0.50
N HIS A 52 -5.94 0.03 -0.87
CA HIS A 52 -6.31 -0.82 -2.00
C HIS A 52 -6.16 -0.03 -3.30
N ILE A 53 -5.43 -0.60 -4.27
CA ILE A 53 -5.33 -0.05 -5.61
C ILE A 53 -6.70 -0.12 -6.29
N GLN A 54 -7.35 -1.28 -6.27
CA GLN A 54 -8.76 -1.45 -6.62
C GLN A 54 -9.59 -1.60 -5.35
N GLY A 55 -10.57 -0.71 -5.19
CA GLY A 55 -11.35 -0.54 -3.97
C GLY A 55 -12.01 -1.83 -3.47
N ARG A 56 -12.14 -1.94 -2.14
CA ARG A 56 -12.61 -3.16 -1.47
C ARG A 56 -14.12 -3.35 -1.55
N GLU A 57 -14.90 -2.26 -1.45
CA GLU A 57 -16.35 -2.30 -1.29
C GLU A 57 -17.06 -1.52 -2.39
N SER A 58 -18.30 -1.89 -2.72
CA SER A 58 -19.11 -1.13 -3.68
C SER A 58 -19.23 0.33 -3.23
N GLY A 59 -19.00 1.27 -4.16
CA GLY A 59 -18.96 2.70 -3.90
C GLY A 59 -17.60 3.23 -3.41
N SER A 60 -16.61 2.37 -3.14
CA SER A 60 -15.23 2.81 -2.90
C SER A 60 -14.52 3.23 -4.20
N ALA A 61 -13.46 4.03 -4.05
CA ALA A 61 -12.65 4.47 -5.19
C ALA A 61 -12.10 3.26 -5.96
N ARG A 62 -12.25 3.28 -7.29
CA ARG A 62 -11.73 2.23 -8.19
C ARG A 62 -12.28 0.83 -7.88
N TYR A 63 -13.47 0.73 -7.31
CA TYR A 63 -14.13 -0.56 -7.10
C TYR A 63 -14.39 -1.24 -8.44
N ASP A 64 -13.93 -2.48 -8.56
CA ASP A 64 -14.23 -3.38 -9.67
C ASP A 64 -15.13 -4.49 -9.14
N GLN A 65 -16.30 -4.68 -9.76
CA GLN A 65 -17.29 -5.68 -9.35
C GLN A 65 -16.88 -7.11 -9.70
N ASP A 66 -16.01 -7.29 -10.70
CA ASP A 66 -15.59 -8.59 -11.19
C ASP A 66 -14.43 -9.19 -10.37
N MET A 67 -13.90 -8.39 -9.43
CA MET A 67 -12.77 -8.76 -8.59
C MET A 67 -13.21 -9.61 -7.38
N THR A 68 -12.56 -10.76 -7.17
CA THR A 68 -12.83 -11.66 -6.02
C THR A 68 -12.21 -11.14 -4.73
N ASP A 69 -12.65 -11.66 -3.58
CA ASP A 69 -12.07 -11.29 -2.28
C ASP A 69 -10.59 -11.66 -2.16
N GLU A 70 -10.17 -12.77 -2.77
CA GLU A 70 -8.77 -13.19 -2.84
C GLU A 70 -7.95 -12.14 -3.58
N GLN A 71 -8.40 -11.74 -4.78
CA GLN A 71 -7.75 -10.69 -5.58
C GLN A 71 -7.69 -9.37 -4.82
N ARG A 72 -8.77 -8.98 -4.13
CA ARG A 72 -8.80 -7.74 -3.33
C ARG A 72 -7.78 -7.74 -2.21
N SER A 73 -7.55 -8.91 -1.60
CA SER A 73 -6.58 -9.10 -0.50
C SER A 73 -5.16 -9.45 -0.97
N ASP A 74 -4.94 -9.55 -2.28
CA ASP A 74 -3.66 -9.91 -2.86
C ASP A 74 -2.62 -8.80 -2.63
N PRO A 75 -1.35 -9.13 -2.33
CA PRO A 75 -0.27 -8.14 -2.25
C PRO A 75 -0.18 -7.22 -3.48
N ALA A 76 -0.50 -7.73 -4.68
CA ALA A 76 -0.53 -6.95 -5.91
C ALA A 76 -1.66 -5.92 -5.97
N ASN A 77 -2.66 -5.99 -5.09
CA ASN A 77 -3.68 -4.96 -4.96
C ASN A 77 -3.37 -3.96 -3.84
N ALA A 78 -2.22 -4.07 -3.17
CA ALA A 78 -1.84 -3.20 -2.07
C ALA A 78 -0.82 -2.14 -2.52
N ILE A 79 -0.94 -0.94 -1.95
CA ILE A 79 0.08 0.11 -2.01
C ILE A 79 0.38 0.64 -0.60
N PHE A 80 1.66 0.84 -0.29
CA PHE A 80 2.12 1.26 1.03
C PHE A 80 2.42 2.76 1.06
N LEU A 81 1.67 3.51 1.88
CA LEU A 81 1.67 4.97 1.89
C LEU A 81 1.75 5.53 3.31
N CYS A 82 2.23 6.75 3.46
CA CYS A 82 2.07 7.49 4.71
C CYS A 82 0.60 7.87 4.93
N GLY A 83 0.21 8.23 6.16
CA GLY A 83 -1.17 8.60 6.46
C GLY A 83 -1.75 9.68 5.54
N VAL A 84 -0.97 10.72 5.24
CA VAL A 84 -1.40 11.83 4.36
C VAL A 84 -1.60 11.36 2.92
N CYS A 85 -0.64 10.62 2.35
CA CYS A 85 -0.76 10.14 0.98
C CYS A 85 -1.86 9.09 0.83
N HIS A 86 -2.07 8.26 1.86
CA HIS A 86 -3.18 7.32 1.91
C HIS A 86 -4.52 8.06 1.85
N ASP A 87 -4.70 9.06 2.73
CA ASP A 87 -5.94 9.84 2.76
C ASP A 87 -6.13 10.61 1.45
N LEU A 88 -5.04 11.05 0.79
CA LEU A 88 -5.07 11.72 -0.51
C LEU A 88 -5.55 10.81 -1.66
N VAL A 89 -5.11 9.55 -1.71
CA VAL A 89 -5.49 8.61 -2.80
C VAL A 89 -6.90 8.04 -2.61
N ASP A 90 -7.38 8.02 -1.37
CA ASP A 90 -8.73 7.56 -1.01
C ASP A 90 -9.77 8.69 -1.11
N ASN A 91 -9.42 9.90 -0.65
CA ASN A 91 -10.29 11.07 -0.68
C ASN A 91 -10.29 11.75 -2.06
N ASN A 92 -10.92 11.11 -3.05
CA ASN A 92 -11.54 11.82 -4.18
C ASN A 92 -12.43 10.91 -5.05
N GLY A 93 -12.79 9.70 -4.61
CA GLY A 93 -13.49 8.71 -5.45
C GLY A 93 -12.65 8.11 -6.58
N GLY A 94 -11.34 8.42 -6.63
CA GLY A 94 -10.39 7.81 -7.57
C GLY A 94 -10.03 8.55 -8.89
N PRO A 95 -10.70 9.61 -9.41
CA PRO A 95 -10.34 10.17 -10.71
C PRO A 95 -8.93 10.75 -10.80
N GLY A 96 -8.41 11.33 -9.70
CA GLY A 96 -7.05 11.84 -9.64
C GLY A 96 -5.97 10.76 -9.49
N TYR A 97 -6.37 9.55 -9.09
CA TYR A 97 -5.48 8.43 -8.81
C TYR A 97 -6.05 7.15 -9.41
N PRO A 98 -5.99 6.98 -10.75
CA PRO A 98 -6.49 5.78 -11.41
C PRO A 98 -5.62 4.56 -11.03
N VAL A 99 -6.19 3.36 -11.19
CA VAL A 99 -5.52 2.07 -10.93
C VAL A 99 -4.13 2.03 -11.58
N ALA A 100 -4.04 2.36 -12.87
CA ALA A 100 -2.79 2.36 -13.62
C ALA A 100 -1.70 3.25 -13.00
N LEU A 101 -2.07 4.40 -12.42
CA LEU A 101 -1.12 5.31 -11.78
C LEU A 101 -0.59 4.71 -10.47
N LEU A 102 -1.46 4.17 -9.62
CA LEU A 102 -1.06 3.59 -8.34
C LEU A 102 -0.23 2.31 -8.53
N THR A 103 -0.60 1.47 -9.50
CA THR A 103 0.20 0.31 -9.91
C THR A 103 1.59 0.74 -10.37
N ARG A 104 1.67 1.78 -11.22
CA ARG A 104 2.94 2.34 -11.68
C ARG A 104 3.80 2.85 -10.51
N TRP A 105 3.23 3.61 -9.57
CA TRP A 105 3.96 4.09 -8.39
C TRP A 105 4.56 2.93 -7.59
N ARG A 106 3.80 1.88 -7.34
CA ARG A 106 4.27 0.67 -6.66
C ARG A 106 5.43 0.02 -7.40
N ASP A 107 5.31 -0.15 -8.70
CA ASP A 107 6.31 -0.87 -9.51
C ASP A 107 7.60 -0.06 -9.63
N GLU A 108 7.50 1.24 -9.92
CA GLU A 108 8.66 2.14 -9.98
C GLU A 108 9.36 2.26 -8.61
N HIS A 109 8.60 2.31 -7.52
CA HIS A 109 9.17 2.37 -6.16
C HIS A 109 9.87 1.07 -5.78
N THR A 110 9.23 -0.08 -6.01
CA THR A 110 9.84 -1.39 -5.73
C THR A 110 11.12 -1.57 -6.54
N ALA A 111 11.10 -1.21 -7.83
CA ALA A 111 12.28 -1.26 -8.69
C ALA A 111 13.40 -0.34 -8.19
N ARG A 112 13.08 0.84 -7.65
CA ARG A 112 14.07 1.72 -7.02
C ARG A 112 14.68 1.07 -5.78
N VAL A 113 13.85 0.51 -4.90
CA VAL A 113 14.30 -0.14 -3.65
C VAL A 113 15.18 -1.36 -3.94
N ASP A 114 14.84 -2.17 -4.94
CA ASP A 114 15.62 -3.35 -5.35
C ASP A 114 17.01 -2.98 -5.90
N ASN A 115 17.13 -1.81 -6.52
CA ASN A 115 18.39 -1.28 -7.05
C ASN A 115 19.16 -0.37 -6.06
N SER A 116 18.74 -0.32 -4.79
CA SER A 116 19.32 0.56 -3.73
C SER A 116 20.42 -0.10 -2.91
#